data_AF-A0A1R0LJ92-F1
#
_entry.id   AF-A0A1R0LJ92-F1
#
_cell.length_a   1.000
_cell.length_b   1.000
_cell.length_c   1.000
_cell.angle_alpha   90.00
_cell.angle_beta   90.00
_cell.angle_gamma   90.00
#
_symmetry.space_group_name_H-M   'P 1'
#
loop_
_entity.id
_entity.type
_entity.pdbx_description
1 polymer ?
#
loop_
_entity_poly.entity_id
_entity_poly.type
_entity_poly.pdbx_seq_one_letter_code
_entity_poly.pdbx_strand_id
1 'polypeptide(L)'
;MEGQVRCFWRNYLTPVPKVAALEDLNLRFTAFEERELNRRIGSRNRTIGQDFTREAPYLLPLPPVPFETAMTFQPRVDLYSRITVKVCS
;
A
#
# COMPACT_ATOMS: atom_id res chain seq x y z
N MET A 1 10.02 11.99 1.10
CA MET A 1 10.05 12.18 2.57
C MET A 1 10.51 10.87 3.18
N GLU A 2 11.78 10.76 3.54
CA GLU A 2 12.31 9.53 4.11
C GLU A 2 11.81 9.36 5.56
N GLY A 3 11.39 8.15 5.94
CA GLY A 3 11.01 7.81 7.33
C GLY A 3 9.52 7.70 7.66
N GLN A 4 8.60 8.04 6.76
CA GLN A 4 7.16 7.92 7.03
C GLN A 4 6.71 6.49 7.33
N VAL A 5 7.28 5.49 6.62
CA VAL A 5 6.96 4.08 6.81
C VAL A 5 7.24 3.63 8.26
N ARG A 6 8.37 4.06 8.83
CA ARG A 6 8.73 3.74 10.22
C ARG A 6 7.78 4.39 11.21
N CYS A 7 7.38 5.64 10.99
CA CYS A 7 6.41 6.33 11.83
C CYS A 7 5.04 5.62 11.80
N PHE A 8 4.57 5.25 10.62
CA PHE A 8 3.33 4.50 10.45
C PHE A 8 3.36 3.18 11.24
N TRP A 9 4.46 2.43 11.12
CA TRP A 9 4.64 1.18 11.85
C TRP A 9 4.58 1.35 13.36
N ARG A 10 5.25 2.37 13.91
CA ARG A 10 5.22 2.66 15.35
C ARG A 10 3.84 3.06 15.85
N ASN A 11 3.08 3.78 15.03
CA ASN A 11 1.78 4.31 15.43
C ASN A 11 0.64 3.30 15.29
N TYR A 12 0.71 2.40 14.30
CA TYR A 12 -0.42 1.56 13.90
C TYR A 12 -0.14 0.06 13.89
N LEU A 13 1.12 -0.36 13.79
CA LEU A 13 1.51 -1.77 13.65
C LEU A 13 2.33 -2.30 14.83
N THR A 14 2.42 -1.53 15.92
CA THR A 14 3.17 -1.91 17.12
C THR A 14 2.27 -1.83 18.37
N PRO A 15 2.05 -2.95 19.10
CA PRO A 15 2.43 -4.33 18.75
C PRO A 15 1.71 -4.81 17.48
N VAL A 16 2.22 -5.88 16.85
CA VAL A 16 1.65 -6.44 15.61
C VAL A 16 0.15 -6.75 15.83
N PRO A 17 -0.75 -6.21 14.99
CA PRO A 17 -2.18 -6.44 15.14
C PRO A 17 -2.52 -7.93 15.03
N LYS A 18 -3.25 -8.45 16.01
CA LYS A 18 -3.87 -9.78 15.92
C LYS A 18 -5.23 -9.62 15.24
N VAL A 19 -5.43 -10.36 14.16
CA VAL A 19 -6.65 -10.41 13.34
C VAL A 19 -7.00 -11.86 13.04
N ALA A 20 -8.27 -12.16 12.81
CA ALA A 20 -8.72 -13.52 12.50
C ALA A 20 -8.57 -13.81 11.00
N ALA A 21 -8.71 -12.77 10.16
CA ALA A 21 -8.58 -12.87 8.71
C ALA A 21 -7.79 -11.69 8.12
N LEU A 22 -7.34 -11.83 6.88
CA LEU A 22 -6.59 -10.79 6.18
C LEU A 22 -7.49 -9.59 5.85
N GLU A 23 -8.76 -9.84 5.60
CA GLU A 23 -9.80 -8.85 5.34
C GLU A 23 -9.94 -7.88 6.51
N ASP A 24 -9.89 -8.39 7.75
CA ASP A 24 -9.93 -7.55 8.96
C ASP A 24 -8.74 -6.59 9.03
N LEU A 25 -7.56 -7.04 8.59
CA LEU A 25 -6.37 -6.21 8.55
C LEU A 25 -6.48 -5.12 7.50
N ASN A 26 -7.00 -5.46 6.31
CA ASN A 26 -7.22 -4.50 5.24
C ASN A 26 -8.20 -3.39 5.66
N LEU A 27 -9.30 -3.75 6.34
CA LEU A 27 -10.26 -2.78 6.88
C LEU A 27 -9.60 -1.83 7.89
N ARG A 28 -8.73 -2.35 8.75
CA ARG A 28 -7.97 -1.51 9.70
C ARG A 28 -7.02 -0.56 8.98
N PHE A 29 -6.36 -1.00 7.91
CA PHE A 29 -5.49 -0.14 7.10
C PHE A 29 -6.25 1.00 6.45
N THR A 30 -7.43 0.74 5.87
CA THR A 30 -8.28 1.81 5.33
C THR A 30 -8.58 2.86 6.40
N ALA A 31 -8.97 2.44 7.60
CA ALA A 31 -9.23 3.36 8.71
C ALA A 31 -7.98 4.15 9.16
N PHE A 32 -6.79 3.54 9.12
CA PHE A 32 -5.53 4.22 9.44
C PHE A 32 -5.16 5.25 8.37
N GLU A 33 -5.33 4.92 7.09
CA GLU A 33 -5.09 5.83 5.98
C GLU A 33 -6.01 7.07 6.07
N GLU A 34 -7.30 6.87 6.33
CA GLU A 34 -8.24 7.96 6.56
C GLU A 34 -7.83 8.85 7.74
N ARG A 35 -7.36 8.25 8.84
CA ARG A 35 -6.86 9.00 9.99
C ARG A 35 -5.61 9.80 9.65
N GLU A 36 -4.70 9.25 8.86
CA GLU A 36 -3.50 9.94 8.40
C GLU A 36 -3.85 11.14 7.50
N LEU A 37 -4.79 10.98 6.56
CA LEU A 37 -5.27 12.07 5.72
C LEU A 37 -5.87 13.22 6.53
N ASN A 38 -6.49 12.91 7.66
CA ASN A 38 -7.05 13.90 8.60
C ASN A 38 -6.02 14.45 9.61
N ARG A 39 -4.81 13.89 9.68
CA ARG A 39 -3.76 14.35 10.61
C ARG A 39 -3.12 15.64 10.10
N ARG A 40 -2.69 16.51 11.02
CA ARG A 40 -1.82 17.67 10.75
C ARG A 40 -0.37 17.34 11.12
N ILE A 41 0.59 17.79 10.31
CA ILE A 41 2.02 17.60 10.58
C ILE A 41 2.58 18.83 11.29
N GLY A 42 3.08 18.66 12.52
CA GLY A 42 3.69 19.75 13.28
C GLY A 42 2.72 20.92 13.49
N SER A 43 3.18 22.14 13.21
CA SER A 43 2.39 23.39 13.32
C SER A 43 1.60 23.74 12.05
N ARG A 44 1.50 22.84 11.06
CA ARG A 44 0.74 23.10 9.84
C ARG A 44 -0.75 23.29 10.16
N ASN A 45 -1.38 24.28 9.52
CA ASN A 45 -2.81 24.55 9.66
C ASN A 45 -3.70 23.58 8.86
N ARG A 46 -3.13 22.94 7.83
CA ARG A 46 -3.81 21.99 6.95
C ARG A 46 -3.51 20.55 7.32
N THR A 47 -4.47 19.67 7.03
CA THR A 47 -4.26 18.22 7.15
C THR A 47 -3.43 17.70 5.98
N ILE A 48 -2.86 16.50 6.12
CA ILE A 48 -2.12 15.82 5.04
C ILE A 48 -2.98 15.71 3.78
N GLY A 49 -4.26 15.33 3.93
CA GLY A 49 -5.19 15.21 2.81
C GLY A 49 -5.49 16.56 2.14
N GLN A 50 -5.59 17.66 2.90
CA GLN A 50 -5.78 18.99 2.33
C GLN A 50 -4.55 19.47 1.55
N ASP A 51 -3.35 19.22 2.07
CA ASP A 51 -2.11 19.51 1.36
C ASP A 51 -2.02 18.66 0.08
N PHE A 52 -2.32 17.35 0.17
CA PHE A 52 -2.34 16.45 -1.00
C PHE A 52 -3.32 16.90 -2.09
N THR A 53 -4.58 17.21 -1.75
CA THR A 53 -5.58 17.68 -2.73
C THR A 53 -5.13 18.95 -3.45
N ARG A 54 -4.38 19.82 -2.77
CA ARG A 54 -3.82 21.02 -3.38
C ARG A 54 -2.63 20.72 -4.30
N GLU A 55 -1.81 19.73 -3.96
CA GLU A 55 -0.62 19.33 -4.73
C GLU A 55 -0.99 18.45 -5.94
N ALA A 56 -2.05 17.65 -5.84
CA ALA A 56 -2.46 16.66 -6.83
C ALA A 56 -2.58 17.19 -8.28
N PRO A 57 -3.14 18.40 -8.55
CA PRO A 57 -3.22 18.93 -9.91
C PRO A 57 -1.86 19.27 -10.54
N TYR A 58 -0.80 19.38 -9.73
CA TYR A 58 0.56 19.68 -10.18
C TYR A 58 1.42 18.42 -10.34
N LEU A 59 0.92 17.24 -9.96
CA LEU A 59 1.62 15.97 -10.12
C LEU A 59 1.54 15.48 -11.57
N LEU A 60 2.55 14.72 -11.99
CA LEU A 60 2.50 14.01 -13.26
C LEU A 60 1.31 13.04 -13.28
N PRO A 61 0.61 12.90 -14.42
CA PRO A 61 -0.44 11.91 -14.55
C PRO A 61 0.13 10.50 -14.34
N LEU A 62 -0.73 9.57 -13.94
CA LEU A 62 -0.36 8.16 -13.91
C LEU A 62 0.05 7.70 -15.32
N PRO A 63 1.07 6.84 -15.45
CA PRO A 63 1.40 6.24 -16.72
C PRO A 63 0.17 5.55 -17.34
N PRO A 64 -0.02 5.64 -18.68
CA PRO A 64 -1.18 5.03 -19.34
C PRO A 64 -1.12 3.50 -19.32
N VAL A 65 0.06 2.92 -19.08
CA VAL A 65 0.26 1.49 -18.91
C VAL A 65 0.31 1.19 -17.41
N PRO A 66 -0.53 0.27 -16.90
CA PRO A 66 -0.46 -0.16 -15.51
C PRO A 66 0.93 -0.68 -15.14
N PHE A 67 1.36 -0.39 -13.92
CA PHE A 67 2.57 -1.00 -13.39
C PHE A 67 2.27 -2.46 -13.02
N GLU A 68 2.90 -3.41 -13.73
CA GLU A 68 2.75 -4.84 -13.47
C GLU A 68 3.49 -5.19 -12.17
N THR A 69 2.74 -5.36 -11.08
CA THR A 69 3.26 -5.81 -9.78
C THR A 69 3.38 -7.33 -9.68
N ALA A 70 2.75 -8.05 -10.62
CA ALA A 70 2.80 -9.49 -10.69
C ALA A 70 4.12 -9.96 -11.30
N MET A 71 4.64 -11.07 -10.79
CA MET A 71 5.76 -11.74 -11.43
C MET A 71 5.22 -12.67 -12.52
N THR A 72 5.47 -12.31 -13.78
CA THR A 72 5.06 -13.12 -14.93
C THR A 72 6.14 -14.13 -15.29
N PHE A 73 5.75 -15.39 -15.45
CA PHE A 73 6.62 -16.49 -15.83
C PHE A 73 6.15 -17.14 -17.12
N GLN A 74 7.09 -17.67 -17.91
CA GLN A 74 6.82 -18.50 -19.09
C GLN A 74 7.23 -19.96 -18.81
N PRO A 75 6.48 -20.71 -17.98
CA PRO A 75 6.82 -22.08 -17.64
C PRO A 75 6.65 -23.02 -18.85
N ARG A 76 7.52 -24.03 -18.97
CA ARG A 76 7.32 -25.10 -19.95
C ARG A 76 6.16 -25.98 -19.51
N VAL A 77 5.28 -26.27 -20.46
CA VAL A 77 4.18 -27.21 -20.29
C VAL A 77 4.70 -28.64 -20.44
N ASP A 78 4.33 -29.54 -19.52
CA ASP A 78 4.69 -30.95 -19.61
C ASP A 78 3.79 -31.72 -20.61
N LEU A 79 4.11 -33.00 -20.83
CA LEU A 79 3.35 -33.90 -21.71
C LEU A 79 1.89 -34.11 -21.27
N TYR A 80 1.54 -33.72 -20.04
CA TYR A 80 0.20 -33.82 -19.47
C TYR A 80 -0.52 -32.47 -19.39
N SER A 81 -0.02 -31.45 -20.11
CA SER A 81 -0.58 -30.09 -20.11
C SER A 81 -0.54 -29.39 -18.74
N ARG A 82 0.47 -29.66 -17.92
CA ARG A 82 0.66 -29.04 -16.60
C ARG A 82 1.86 -28.09 -16.60
N ILE A 83 1.82 -27.12 -15.68
CA ILE A 83 2.92 -26.19 -15.42
C ILE A 83 3.29 -26.22 -13.93
N THR A 84 4.59 -26.09 -13.64
CA THR A 84 5.07 -25.98 -12.25
C THR A 84 5.18 -24.52 -11.87
N VAL A 85 4.40 -24.11 -10.87
CA VAL A 85 4.50 -22.76 -10.26
C VAL A 85 5.33 -22.89 -8.98
N LYS A 86 6.40 -22.10 -8.86
CA LYS A 86 7.06 -21.90 -7.57
C LYS A 86 6.36 -20.76 -6.85
N VAL A 87 5.78 -21.03 -5.70
CA VAL A 87 5.40 -19.97 -4.76
C VAL A 87 6.65 -19.52 -4.03
N CYS A 88 6.90 -18.21 -3.94
CA CYS A 88 7.96 -17.68 -3.11
C CYS A 88 7.63 -17.98 -1.65
N SER A 89 8.51 -18.74 -0.98
CA SER A 89 8.48 -18.98 0.46
C SER A 89 8.93 -17.77 1.25
#